data_AF-A0A358HNY3-F1
#
_entry.id   AF-A0A358HNY3-F1
#
_cell.length_a   1.000
_cell.length_b   1.000
_cell.length_c   1.000
_cell.angle_alpha   90.00
_cell.angle_beta   90.00
_cell.angle_gamma   90.00
#
_symmetry.space_group_name_H-M   'P 1'
#
loop_
_entity.id
_entity.type
_entity.pdbx_description
1 polymer ?
#
loop_
_entity_poly.entity_id
_entity_poly.type
_entity_poly.pdbx_seq_one_letter_code
_entity_poly.pdbx_strand_id
1 'polypeptide(L)' 'MPQKTCPACNRPFSWRRKWKDCWNTVRYCSERCRNQPSQKGRR' A
#
# COMPACT_ATOMS: atom_id res chain seq x y z
N MET A 1 7.09 -14.41 -0.29
CA MET A 1 7.35 -12.99 0.11
C MET A 1 6.10 -12.45 0.78
N PRO A 2 6.21 -11.64 1.85
CA PRO A 2 5.05 -11.10 2.51
C PRO A 2 4.32 -10.13 1.56
N GLN A 3 3.02 -10.37 1.39
CA GLN A 3 2.11 -9.50 0.65
C GLN A 3 1.19 -8.81 1.65
N LYS A 4 0.99 -7.51 1.49
CA LYS A 4 0.04 -6.73 2.27
C LYS A 4 -1.06 -6.21 1.36
N THR A 5 -2.26 -6.06 1.89
CA THR A 5 -3.37 -5.46 1.16
C THR A 5 -3.44 -3.97 1.49
N CYS A 6 -3.45 -3.12 0.46
CA CYS A 6 -3.59 -1.68 0.66
C CYS A 6 -5.04 -1.35 1.04
N PRO A 7 -5.35 -0.74 2.20
CA PRO A 7 -6.72 -0.44 2.60
C PRO A 7 -7.38 0.67 1.75
N ALA A 8 -6.60 1.47 1.02
CA ALA A 8 -7.14 2.53 0.17
C ALA A 8 -7.65 2.01 -1.20
N CYS A 9 -6.90 1.10 -1.85
CA CYS A 9 -7.24 0.57 -3.18
C CYS A 9 -7.56 -0.92 -3.19
N ASN A 10 -7.52 -1.57 -2.03
CA ASN A 10 -7.72 -3.01 -1.82
C ASN A 10 -6.85 -3.92 -2.70
N ARG A 11 -5.74 -3.39 -3.24
CA ARG A 11 -4.84 -4.13 -4.12
C ARG A 11 -3.73 -4.79 -3.31
N PRO A 12 -3.47 -6.09 -3.50
CA PRO A 12 -2.33 -6.74 -2.87
C PRO A 12 -1.04 -6.15 -3.43
N PHE A 13 -0.08 -5.89 -2.55
CA PHE A 13 1.23 -5.40 -2.92
C PHE A 13 2.32 -6.17 -2.18
N SER A 14 3.38 -6.52 -2.92
CA SER A 14 4.49 -7.31 -2.41
C SER A 14 5.53 -6.43 -1.72
N TRP A 15 6.22 -7.00 -0.73
CA TRP A 15 7.40 -6.40 -0.12
C TRP A 15 8.42 -5.90 -1.15
N ARG A 16 9.02 -4.73 -0.89
CA ARG A 16 10.07 -4.12 -1.72
C ARG A 16 11.29 -3.83 -0.85
N ARG A 17 12.49 -3.93 -1.43
CA ARG A 17 13.77 -3.61 -0.74
C ARG A 17 13.77 -2.22 -0.10
N LYS A 18 13.14 -1.22 -0.74
CA LYS A 18 12.99 0.15 -0.19
C LYS A 18 12.18 0.23 1.11
N TRP A 19 11.49 -0.84 1.49
CA TRP A 19 10.68 -0.91 2.70
C TRP A 19 11.32 -1.77 3.78
N LYS A 20 12.58 -2.18 3.64
CA LYS A 20 13.26 -3.03 4.63
C LYS A 20 13.11 -2.48 6.06
N ASP A 21 13.28 -1.17 6.25
CA ASP A 21 13.24 -0.52 7.56
C ASP A 21 11.83 -0.09 8.00
N CYS A 22 10.92 0.16 7.05
CA CYS A 22 9.57 0.69 7.31
C CYS A 22 8.43 -0.29 6.99
N TRP A 23 8.73 -1.56 6.70
CA TRP A 23 7.71 -2.52 6.26
C TRP A 23 6.59 -2.74 7.29
N ASN A 24 6.93 -2.63 8.57
CA ASN A 24 5.95 -2.81 9.64
C ASN A 24 4.95 -1.63 9.71
N THR A 25 5.37 -0.42 9.34
CA THR A 25 4.55 0.80 9.34
C THR A 25 3.85 1.04 7.99
N VAL A 26 4.38 0.48 6.90
CA VAL A 26 3.79 0.54 5.56
C VAL A 26 2.48 -0.25 5.51
N ARG A 27 1.36 0.48 5.39
CA ARG A 27 0.01 -0.05 5.16
C ARG A 27 -0.49 0.16 3.73
N TYR A 28 0.04 1.15 3.01
CA TYR A 28 -0.43 1.56 1.69
C TYR A 28 0.56 1.16 0.59
N CYS A 29 0.07 0.80 -0.59
CA CYS A 29 0.92 0.41 -1.72
C CYS A 29 1.75 1.57 -2.30
N SER A 30 1.34 2.82 -2.04
CA SER A 30 1.98 4.03 -2.52
C SER A 30 1.68 5.22 -1.60
N GLU A 31 2.52 6.25 -1.66
CA GLU A 31 2.29 7.53 -0.95
C GLU A 31 1.01 8.22 -1.42
N ARG A 32 0.63 8.01 -2.68
CA ARG A 32 -0.62 8.49 -3.25
C ARG A 32 -1.83 7.91 -2.51
N CYS A 33 -1.84 6.60 -2.25
CA CYS A 33 -2.87 5.93 -1.44
C CYS A 33 -2.84 6.33 0.03
N ARG A 34 -1.69 6.78 0.56
CA ARG A 34 -1.58 7.31 1.92
C ARG A 34 -2.22 8.69 2.04
N ASN A 35 -1.96 9.58 1.07
CA ASN A 35 -2.48 10.95 1.06
C ASN A 35 -3.93 11.03 0.54
N GLN A 36 -4.39 10.06 -0.24
CA GLN A 36 -5.75 9.99 -0.77
C GLN A 36 -6.38 8.63 -0.47
N PRO A 37 -6.92 8.44 0.75
CA PRO A 37 -7.57 7.19 1.15
C PRO A 37 -8.92 6.93 0.45
N SER A 38 -9.38 7.80 -0.45
CA SER A 38 -10.73 7.78 -1.01
C SER A 38 -10.74 7.96 -2.53
N GLN A 39 -10.34 6.92 -3.27
CA GLN A 39 -10.71 6.75 -4.67
C GLN A 39 -11.10 5.27 -4.90
N LYS A 40 -12.04 4.76 -4.10
CA LYS A 40 -12.93 3.71 -4.60
C LYS A 40 -13.74 4.37 -5.72
N GLY A 41 -13.36 4.14 -6.98
CA GLY A 41 -14.23 4.43 -8.11
C GLY A 41 -13.66 5.22 -9.28
N ARG A 42 -12.51 4.83 -9.85
CA ARG A 42 -12.36 4.99 -11.30
C ARG A 42 -12.16 3.62 -11.93
N ARG A 43 -13.16 3.26 -12.72
CA ARG A 43 -13.24 2.13 -13.67
C ARG A 43 -11.90 1.85 -14.34
#